data_AF-A0A6A6LPM1-F1
#
_entry.id   AF-A0A6A6LPM1-F1
#
_cell.length_a   1.000
_cell.length_b   1.000
_cell.length_c   1.000
_cell.angle_alpha   90.00
_cell.angle_beta   90.00
_cell.angle_gamma   90.00
#
_symmetry.space_group_name_H-M   'P 1'
#
loop_
_entity.id
_entity.type
_entity.pdbx_description
1 polymer ?
#
loop_
_entity_poly.entity_id
_entity_poly.type
_entity_poly.pdbx_seq_one_letter_code
_entity_poly.pdbx_strand_id
1 'polypeptide(L)'
;MASLATSPLPGRISPPRSSFDDSKYMNDSLIDEITSLRAQVEELTYKSRHLDAELERKSRQLKEVAAIAADEAEKRKSAKEVIKTLTAQLKQMAEKLPEKQNSSPISGSITKHASIAQNISSERHSSCELSCEIESNGNAVDHQMLSYTAKAQTEKPPWVVQAEPGVYITLSSLPGGGNELKRIRFSRKHFTEQEAEKWWAENGSSVCERHNILNGKTFKKPRRPYEKERLDAELKLVGEYGLRCKRELWRVQYALSRIRNAARMLLTLDEKNPRRIFEGEALLRRMNRYGLLDESQNKLDYVLALTVENFLERRLQTLVFKSGMAKSIHHARVLIRQRHIRVGRQVVNIPSFMVRVDSQKHIDFSLTSPFGGGRPGRVKRKNQRAANKKSSGGDGDEEDEE
;
A
#
# COMPACT_ATOMS: atom_id res chain seq x y z
N MET A 1 -30.08 93.11 -77.38
CA MET A 1 -29.78 92.49 -78.68
C MET A 1 -28.80 91.35 -78.40
N ALA A 2 -29.31 90.18 -78.00
CA ALA A 2 -29.70 89.06 -78.86
C ALA A 2 -28.46 88.27 -79.38
N SER A 3 -28.31 87.06 -78.81
CA SER A 3 -27.91 85.78 -79.43
C SER A 3 -26.51 85.66 -80.06
N LEU A 4 -25.72 84.60 -79.81
CA LEU A 4 -25.96 83.22 -80.28
C LEU A 4 -25.20 82.16 -79.46
N ALA A 5 -25.76 80.95 -79.46
CA ALA A 5 -25.33 79.72 -78.80
C ALA A 5 -24.21 78.97 -79.54
N THR A 6 -23.54 78.02 -78.85
CA THR A 6 -23.22 76.63 -79.29
C THR A 6 -22.54 75.84 -78.13
N SER A 7 -23.01 74.61 -77.85
CA SER A 7 -22.43 73.58 -76.94
C SER A 7 -21.56 72.56 -77.76
N PRO A 8 -21.03 71.39 -77.28
CA PRO A 8 -20.88 70.79 -75.93
C PRO A 8 -19.55 69.99 -75.60
N LEU A 9 -19.27 69.77 -74.29
CA LEU A 9 -18.75 68.58 -73.53
C LEU A 9 -17.34 67.95 -73.81
N PRO A 10 -16.71 67.16 -72.86
CA PRO A 10 -17.28 66.44 -71.71
C PRO A 10 -16.59 66.61 -70.33
N GLY A 11 -17.36 66.23 -69.30
CA GLY A 11 -17.05 66.38 -67.88
C GLY A 11 -16.00 65.41 -67.30
N ARG A 12 -15.36 65.88 -66.24
CA ARG A 12 -14.46 65.13 -65.38
C ARG A 12 -15.13 64.93 -64.02
N ILE A 13 -15.55 63.69 -63.76
CA ILE A 13 -16.07 63.26 -62.46
C ILE A 13 -14.87 62.99 -61.55
N SER A 14 -14.79 63.71 -60.43
CA SER A 14 -13.92 63.34 -59.30
C SER A 14 -14.71 62.44 -58.35
N PRO A 15 -14.17 61.30 -57.89
CA PRO A 15 -14.87 60.45 -56.93
C PRO A 15 -14.76 61.05 -55.52
N PRO A 16 -15.77 60.89 -54.65
CA PRO A 16 -15.64 61.25 -53.24
C PRO A 16 -14.79 60.18 -52.54
N ARG A 17 -13.74 60.61 -51.84
CA ARG A 17 -13.02 59.76 -50.88
C ARG A 17 -13.87 59.61 -49.63
N SER A 18 -14.54 58.48 -49.47
CA SER A 18 -14.99 58.00 -48.16
C SER A 18 -13.81 57.27 -47.50
N SER A 19 -12.98 57.97 -46.74
CA SER A 19 -12.12 57.32 -45.75
C SER A 19 -13.02 56.91 -44.58
N PHE A 20 -13.47 55.66 -44.58
CA PHE A 20 -14.12 55.06 -43.43
C PHE A 20 -13.19 55.13 -42.22
N ASP A 21 -13.74 55.60 -41.10
CA ASP A 21 -13.08 55.85 -39.81
C ASP A 21 -12.83 54.54 -39.04
N ASP A 22 -12.31 53.51 -39.71
CA ASP A 22 -12.09 52.16 -39.14
C ASP A 22 -10.97 52.15 -38.08
N SER A 23 -10.05 53.11 -38.14
CA SER A 23 -8.96 53.26 -37.16
C SER A 23 -9.48 53.62 -35.77
N LYS A 24 -10.59 54.37 -35.69
CA LYS A 24 -11.13 54.87 -34.43
C LYS A 24 -11.82 53.76 -33.63
N TYR A 25 -12.64 52.95 -34.31
CA TYR A 25 -13.28 51.77 -33.72
C TYR A 25 -12.27 50.73 -33.22
N MET A 26 -11.16 50.51 -33.95
CA MET A 26 -10.11 49.59 -33.51
C MET A 26 -9.34 50.13 -32.30
N ASN A 27 -9.06 51.44 -32.25
CA ASN A 27 -8.44 52.05 -31.08
C ASN A 27 -9.35 52.02 -29.86
N ASP A 28 -10.65 52.27 -30.03
CA ASP A 28 -11.63 52.21 -28.93
C ASP A 28 -11.77 50.78 -28.39
N SER A 29 -11.79 49.76 -29.26
CA SER A 29 -11.77 48.35 -28.86
C SER A 29 -10.50 47.95 -28.10
N LEU A 30 -9.34 48.48 -28.49
CA LEU A 30 -8.07 48.26 -27.78
C LEU A 30 -8.04 48.97 -26.42
N ILE A 31 -8.65 50.16 -26.31
CA ILE A 31 -8.77 50.89 -25.05
C ILE A 31 -9.66 50.14 -24.07
N ASP A 32 -10.78 49.59 -24.54
CA ASP A 32 -11.69 48.76 -23.73
C ASP A 32 -10.99 47.47 -23.26
N GLU A 33 -10.22 46.83 -24.13
CA GLU A 33 -9.42 45.65 -23.78
C GLU A 33 -8.32 45.99 -22.75
N ILE A 34 -7.59 47.09 -22.93
CA ILE A 34 -6.59 47.57 -21.96
C ILE A 34 -7.24 47.88 -20.61
N THR A 35 -8.44 48.44 -20.60
CA THR A 35 -9.18 48.76 -19.37
C THR A 35 -9.61 47.48 -18.65
N SER A 36 -10.10 46.49 -19.39
CA SER A 36 -10.45 45.16 -18.87
C SER A 36 -9.22 44.43 -18.30
N LEU A 37 -8.10 44.44 -19.02
CA LEU A 37 -6.84 43.83 -18.58
C LEU A 37 -6.29 44.50 -17.32
N ARG A 38 -6.39 45.84 -17.21
CA ARG A 38 -6.00 46.57 -15.99
C ARG A 38 -6.86 46.18 -14.80
N ALA A 39 -8.18 46.06 -14.98
CA ALA A 39 -9.08 45.61 -13.92
C ALA A 39 -8.77 44.18 -13.46
N GLN A 40 -8.45 43.27 -14.39
CA GLN A 40 -8.03 41.91 -14.03
C GLN A 40 -6.70 41.87 -13.27
N VAL A 41 -5.73 42.70 -13.66
CA VAL A 41 -4.46 42.81 -12.94
C VAL A 41 -4.70 43.36 -11.53
N GLU A 42 -5.54 44.37 -11.37
CA GLU A 42 -5.90 44.89 -10.05
C GLU A 42 -6.59 43.84 -9.18
N GLU A 43 -7.53 43.07 -9.74
CA GLU A 43 -8.20 41.98 -9.02
C GLU A 43 -7.22 40.86 -8.62
N LEU A 44 -6.32 40.46 -9.51
CA LEU A 44 -5.29 39.45 -9.22
C LEU A 44 -4.30 39.95 -8.15
N THR A 45 -3.91 41.23 -8.19
CA THR A 45 -3.03 41.80 -7.15
C THR A 45 -3.71 41.85 -5.79
N TYR A 46 -5.02 42.13 -5.73
CA TYR A 46 -5.80 42.05 -4.50
C TYR A 46 -5.86 40.62 -3.95
N LYS A 47 -6.14 39.62 -4.81
CA LYS A 47 -6.17 38.20 -4.43
C LYS A 47 -4.81 37.71 -3.92
N SER A 48 -3.71 38.12 -4.57
CA SER A 48 -2.35 37.79 -4.11
C SER A 48 -2.09 38.33 -2.71
N ARG A 49 -2.39 39.62 -2.48
CA ARG A 49 -2.20 40.25 -1.16
C ARG A 49 -3.04 39.58 -0.07
N HIS A 50 -4.25 39.13 -0.40
CA HIS A 50 -5.11 38.41 0.54
C HIS A 50 -4.49 37.06 0.94
N LEU A 51 -4.04 36.27 -0.04
CA LEU A 51 -3.39 34.97 0.22
C LEU A 51 -2.08 35.15 1.00
N ASP A 52 -1.30 36.18 0.71
CA ASP A 52 -0.07 36.50 1.45
C ASP A 52 -0.39 36.81 2.93
N ALA A 53 -1.45 37.58 3.20
CA ALA A 53 -1.89 37.87 4.56
C ALA A 53 -2.41 36.62 5.29
N GLU A 54 -3.09 35.69 4.60
CA GLU A 54 -3.51 34.41 5.18
C GLU A 54 -2.32 33.50 5.51
N LEU A 55 -1.35 33.40 4.60
CA LEU A 55 -0.11 32.66 4.83
C LEU A 55 0.64 33.22 6.03
N GLU A 56 0.72 34.54 6.17
CA GLU A 56 1.37 35.16 7.31
C GLU A 56 0.64 34.85 8.63
N ARG A 57 -0.70 34.90 8.64
CA ARG A 57 -1.50 34.50 9.82
C ARG A 57 -1.25 33.04 10.20
N LYS A 58 -1.26 32.12 9.22
CA LYS A 58 -0.97 30.70 9.48
C LYS A 58 0.46 30.47 9.96
N SER A 59 1.43 31.20 9.40
CA SER A 59 2.82 31.17 9.84
C SER A 59 2.98 31.62 11.30
N ARG A 60 2.26 32.69 11.71
CA ARG A 60 2.24 33.14 13.11
C ARG A 60 1.62 32.09 14.04
N GLN A 61 0.50 31.48 13.66
CA GLN A 61 -0.13 30.40 14.44
C GLN A 61 0.81 29.20 14.61
N LEU A 62 1.55 28.82 13.56
CA LEU A 62 2.52 27.73 13.64
C LEU A 62 3.68 28.05 14.59
N LYS A 63 4.18 29.29 14.59
CA LYS A 63 5.23 29.73 15.52
C LYS A 63 4.74 29.71 16.97
N GLU A 64 3.52 30.13 17.22
CA GLU A 64 2.90 30.11 18.55
C GLU A 64 2.72 28.67 19.07
N VAL A 65 2.14 27.79 18.26
CA VAL A 65 1.99 26.37 18.61
C VAL A 65 3.35 25.71 18.84
N ALA A 66 4.36 26.06 18.06
CA ALA A 66 5.73 25.57 18.24
C ALA A 66 6.35 26.05 19.57
N ALA A 67 6.11 27.30 19.98
CA ALA A 67 6.58 27.82 21.26
C ALA A 67 5.93 27.08 22.44
N ILE A 68 4.61 26.88 22.40
CA ILE A 68 3.88 26.13 23.44
C ILE A 68 4.42 24.68 23.55
N ALA A 69 4.69 24.03 22.41
CA ALA A 69 5.25 22.68 22.41
C ALA A 69 6.68 22.62 22.99
N ALA A 70 7.49 23.67 22.79
CA ALA A 70 8.83 23.77 23.37
C ALA A 70 8.76 23.92 24.90
N ASP A 71 7.88 24.80 25.41
CA ASP A 71 7.67 24.99 26.84
C ASP A 71 7.17 23.71 27.53
N GLU A 72 6.26 22.96 26.88
CA GLU A 72 5.80 21.68 27.40
C GLU A 72 6.92 20.61 27.40
N ALA A 73 7.78 20.61 26.39
CA ALA A 73 8.92 19.71 26.33
C ALA A 73 9.94 19.99 27.44
N GLU A 74 10.16 21.25 27.79
CA GLU A 74 11.01 21.65 28.91
C GLU A 74 10.41 21.21 30.26
N LYS A 75 9.11 21.48 30.49
CA LYS A 75 8.39 20.98 31.68
C LYS A 75 8.51 19.47 31.82
N ARG A 76 8.39 18.73 30.71
CA ARG A 76 8.56 17.28 30.69
C ARG A 76 9.99 16.86 31.01
N LYS A 77 11.01 17.61 30.56
CA LYS A 77 12.42 17.32 30.85
C LYS A 77 12.70 17.49 32.35
N SER A 78 12.24 18.59 32.95
CA SER A 78 12.37 18.82 34.39
C SER A 78 11.65 17.75 35.21
N ALA A 79 10.44 17.36 34.82
CA ALA A 79 9.70 16.27 35.49
C ALA A 79 10.45 14.92 35.42
N LYS A 80 11.10 14.61 34.28
CA LYS A 80 11.91 13.39 34.16
C LYS A 80 13.12 13.39 35.10
N GLU A 81 13.76 14.54 35.31
CA GLU A 81 14.88 14.66 36.25
C GLU A 81 14.42 14.44 37.69
N VAL A 82 13.27 14.99 38.08
CA VAL A 82 12.67 14.73 39.41
C VAL A 82 12.35 13.25 39.61
N ILE A 83 11.77 12.59 38.60
CA ILE A 83 11.51 11.15 38.68
C ILE A 83 12.83 10.37 38.81
N LYS A 84 13.87 10.76 38.09
CA LYS A 84 15.18 10.11 38.13
C LYS A 84 15.84 10.26 39.52
N THR A 85 15.78 11.43 40.14
CA THR A 85 16.33 11.64 41.50
C THR A 85 15.54 10.87 42.55
N LEU A 86 14.21 10.88 42.50
CA LEU A 86 13.35 10.09 43.39
C LEU A 86 13.61 8.59 43.24
N THR A 87 13.77 8.10 42.01
CA THR A 87 14.10 6.69 41.75
C THR A 87 15.48 6.31 42.32
N ALA A 88 16.46 7.20 42.22
CA ALA A 88 17.79 6.98 42.81
C ALA A 88 17.74 6.97 44.35
N GLN A 89 16.97 7.87 44.97
CA GLN A 89 16.77 7.90 46.42
C GLN A 89 16.10 6.61 46.93
N LEU A 90 15.05 6.14 46.24
CA LEU A 90 14.38 4.88 46.58
C LEU A 90 15.33 3.68 46.47
N LYS A 91 16.20 3.65 45.46
CA LYS A 91 17.20 2.59 45.29
C LYS A 91 18.26 2.62 46.40
N GLN A 92 18.72 3.80 46.80
CA GLN A 92 19.70 3.96 47.88
C GLN A 92 19.13 3.57 49.25
N MET A 93 17.83 3.79 49.49
CA MET A 93 17.17 3.30 50.71
C MET A 93 16.97 1.78 50.70
N ALA A 94 16.66 1.19 49.53
CA ALA A 94 16.53 -0.26 49.39
C ALA A 94 17.86 -1.00 49.62
N GLU A 95 18.99 -0.37 49.30
CA GLU A 95 20.35 -0.93 49.47
C GLU A 95 20.89 -0.79 50.91
N LYS A 96 20.26 0.04 51.76
CA LYS A 96 20.64 0.21 53.19
C LYS A 96 19.89 -0.72 54.16
N LEU A 97 19.14 -1.71 53.66
CA LEU A 97 18.50 -2.74 54.48
C LEU A 97 19.42 -3.97 54.60
N PRO A 98 19.74 -4.45 55.82
CA PRO A 98 20.59 -5.64 55.98
C PRO A 98 19.80 -6.91 55.63
N GLU A 99 20.37 -7.75 54.75
CA GLU A 99 19.84 -9.07 54.43
C GLU A 99 19.93 -10.00 55.65
N LYS A 100 18.76 -10.43 56.16
CA LYS A 100 18.65 -11.63 56.99
C LYS A 100 17.64 -12.59 56.37
N GLN A 101 18.08 -13.84 56.26
CA GLN A 101 17.38 -14.96 55.64
C GLN A 101 16.17 -15.45 56.45
N ASN A 102 15.12 -15.91 55.74
CA ASN A 102 14.42 -17.21 55.88
C ASN A 102 12.89 -17.17 55.76
N SER A 103 12.40 -18.12 54.94
CA SER A 103 11.13 -18.86 54.98
C SER A 103 9.77 -18.14 54.96
N SER A 104 8.97 -18.49 53.96
CA SER A 104 7.49 -18.43 53.89
C SER A 104 6.82 -19.39 54.91
N PRO A 105 5.46 -19.51 55.04
CA PRO A 105 4.35 -18.74 54.44
C PRO A 105 3.08 -18.50 55.33
N ILE A 106 2.14 -17.69 54.79
CA ILE A 106 0.66 -17.73 54.91
C ILE A 106 -0.08 -17.07 56.11
N SER A 107 -1.14 -16.32 55.70
CA SER A 107 -2.38 -15.90 56.39
C SER A 107 -2.30 -14.64 57.27
N GLY A 108 -3.17 -13.64 57.14
CA GLY A 108 -4.34 -13.49 56.28
C GLY A 108 -5.19 -12.31 56.75
N SER A 109 -5.63 -11.54 55.74
CA SER A 109 -6.93 -10.87 55.67
C SER A 109 -7.21 -9.57 56.46
N ILE A 110 -8.12 -8.82 55.84
CA ILE A 110 -8.99 -7.75 56.35
C ILE A 110 -8.28 -6.38 56.43
N THR A 111 -8.70 -5.27 55.78
CA THR A 111 -10.04 -4.81 55.35
C THR A 111 -9.89 -3.54 54.48
N LYS A 112 -10.94 -3.27 53.66
CA LYS A 112 -11.47 -1.96 53.21
C LYS A 112 -10.92 -1.29 51.94
N HIS A 113 -11.73 -1.47 50.89
CA HIS A 113 -12.21 -0.50 49.89
C HIS A 113 -11.21 0.26 49.02
N ALA A 114 -11.14 -0.15 47.74
CA ALA A 114 -11.29 0.77 46.62
C ALA A 114 -11.89 0.00 45.41
N SER A 115 -13.22 0.00 45.37
CA SER A 115 -14.03 -0.27 44.18
C SER A 115 -14.34 1.08 43.50
N ILE A 116 -14.87 1.03 42.25
CA ILE A 116 -15.56 2.12 41.53
C ILE A 116 -14.58 3.05 40.78
N ALA A 117 -14.65 3.34 39.47
CA ALA A 117 -15.54 3.07 38.33
C ALA A 117 -14.66 3.18 37.05
N GLN A 118 -14.80 2.33 36.04
CA GLN A 118 -15.65 2.56 34.86
C GLN A 118 -15.55 4.01 34.34
N ASN A 119 -14.86 4.27 33.24
CA ASN A 119 -15.35 4.02 31.87
C ASN A 119 -16.76 4.60 31.68
N ILE A 120 -16.86 5.73 30.97
CA ILE A 120 -17.91 6.13 30.02
C ILE A 120 -17.44 7.52 29.52
N SER A 121 -16.97 7.63 28.27
CA SER A 121 -17.78 7.89 27.08
C SER A 121 -18.57 9.20 27.27
N SER A 122 -18.47 10.21 26.43
CA SER A 122 -18.86 10.21 25.03
C SER A 122 -19.04 11.69 24.69
N GLU A 123 -18.56 12.11 23.53
CA GLU A 123 -19.40 12.78 22.52
C GLU A 123 -19.78 14.23 22.86
N ARG A 124 -19.94 15.16 21.94
CA ARG A 124 -20.15 15.15 20.49
C ARG A 124 -20.04 16.64 20.07
N HIS A 125 -20.24 16.87 18.77
CA HIS A 125 -20.54 18.15 18.13
C HIS A 125 -19.29 18.97 17.77
N SER A 126 -19.10 19.44 16.54
CA SER A 126 -19.91 19.34 15.32
C SER A 126 -19.04 19.83 14.15
N SER A 127 -19.39 19.39 12.93
CA SER A 127 -19.36 20.10 11.63
C SER A 127 -18.54 21.40 11.48
N CYS A 128 -17.87 21.70 10.37
CA CYS A 128 -18.41 21.74 9.01
C CYS A 128 -17.30 22.14 8.01
N GLU A 129 -17.45 21.65 6.76
CA GLU A 129 -17.26 22.35 5.47
C GLU A 129 -15.87 22.95 5.14
N LEU A 130 -15.32 22.80 3.94
CA LEU A 130 -15.96 23.08 2.66
C LEU A 130 -15.24 22.36 1.49
N SER A 131 -16.05 22.06 0.48
CA SER A 131 -15.78 21.68 -0.93
C SER A 131 -14.66 22.52 -1.59
N CYS A 132 -14.08 22.15 -2.74
CA CYS A 132 -14.65 22.10 -4.10
C CYS A 132 -13.83 21.12 -4.97
N GLU A 133 -14.42 20.19 -5.73
CA GLU A 133 -14.99 20.39 -7.08
C GLU A 133 -14.10 21.21 -8.01
N ILE A 134 -13.52 20.56 -9.03
CA ILE A 134 -13.64 21.00 -10.44
C ILE A 134 -13.69 19.74 -11.34
N GLU A 135 -14.78 19.65 -12.07
CA GLU A 135 -15.13 18.69 -13.09
C GLU A 135 -14.44 18.95 -14.44
N SER A 136 -14.72 18.01 -15.37
CA SER A 136 -14.80 18.22 -16.83
C SER A 136 -13.46 18.17 -17.56
N ASN A 137 -13.32 17.62 -18.75
CA ASN A 137 -14.14 16.87 -19.71
C ASN A 137 -13.08 16.20 -20.63
N GLY A 138 -13.26 15.09 -21.34
CA GLY A 138 -14.40 14.49 -22.01
C GLY A 138 -13.85 13.79 -23.28
N ASN A 139 -14.55 12.75 -23.72
CA ASN A 139 -14.43 11.97 -24.97
C ASN A 139 -13.41 10.80 -24.94
N ALA A 140 -13.81 9.53 -24.78
CA ALA A 140 -14.67 8.66 -25.61
C ALA A 140 -14.06 8.33 -26.97
N VAL A 141 -13.52 7.10 -27.14
CA VAL A 141 -13.95 6.11 -28.16
C VAL A 141 -13.46 4.69 -27.79
N ASP A 142 -14.24 3.73 -28.29
CA ASP A 142 -14.35 2.28 -28.15
C ASP A 142 -13.15 1.30 -28.16
N HIS A 143 -13.37 0.24 -27.36
CA HIS A 143 -13.26 -1.21 -27.61
C HIS A 143 -12.24 -1.79 -28.63
N GLN A 144 -11.37 -2.67 -28.13
CA GLN A 144 -11.30 -4.11 -28.51
C GLN A 144 -10.44 -4.90 -27.49
N MET A 145 -11.04 -5.79 -26.68
CA MET A 145 -11.04 -7.27 -26.81
C MET A 145 -9.64 -7.89 -26.89
N LEU A 146 -9.26 -8.83 -26.02
CA LEU A 146 -9.51 -10.28 -26.15
C LEU A 146 -9.17 -10.96 -24.80
N SER A 147 -10.08 -11.71 -24.16
CA SER A 147 -10.28 -13.17 -24.29
C SER A 147 -9.00 -14.01 -24.23
N TYR A 148 -8.93 -14.94 -23.26
CA TYR A 148 -8.01 -16.07 -23.30
C TYR A 148 -8.79 -17.39 -23.29
N THR A 149 -9.08 -17.90 -24.49
CA THR A 149 -8.99 -19.34 -24.74
C THR A 149 -7.55 -19.69 -25.09
N ALA A 150 -7.08 -20.81 -24.53
CA ALA A 150 -5.82 -21.50 -24.74
C ALA A 150 -4.93 -21.08 -25.93
N LYS A 151 -3.66 -20.76 -25.64
CA LYS A 151 -2.44 -20.97 -26.46
C LYS A 151 -1.24 -20.31 -25.75
N ALA A 152 -0.03 -20.83 -25.96
CA ALA A 152 1.21 -20.22 -25.49
C ALA A 152 1.24 -18.73 -25.86
N GLN A 153 1.41 -17.82 -24.88
CA GLN A 153 1.44 -16.38 -25.15
C GLN A 153 2.68 -15.70 -24.56
N THR A 154 3.50 -15.28 -25.50
CA THR A 154 4.59 -14.31 -25.54
C THR A 154 4.63 -13.31 -24.37
N GLU A 155 5.64 -13.41 -23.52
CA GLU A 155 6.06 -12.27 -22.68
C GLU A 155 6.43 -11.11 -23.61
N LYS A 156 5.75 -9.96 -23.53
CA LYS A 156 6.20 -8.76 -24.25
C LYS A 156 7.62 -8.42 -23.76
N PRO A 157 8.62 -8.31 -24.65
CA PRO A 157 9.97 -8.00 -24.24
C PRO A 157 9.97 -6.64 -23.52
N PRO A 158 10.79 -6.47 -22.48
CA PRO A 158 10.85 -5.22 -21.74
C PRO A 158 11.22 -4.09 -22.70
N TRP A 159 10.47 -2.99 -22.67
CA TRP A 159 10.70 -1.85 -23.56
C TRP A 159 11.30 -0.68 -22.79
N VAL A 160 12.02 0.17 -23.51
CA VAL A 160 12.71 1.33 -22.95
C VAL A 160 11.93 2.60 -23.29
N VAL A 161 11.62 3.39 -22.28
CA VAL A 161 10.95 4.69 -22.39
C VAL A 161 11.91 5.77 -21.92
N GLN A 162 12.08 6.83 -22.69
CA GLN A 162 12.84 7.99 -22.27
C GLN A 162 11.91 8.93 -21.51
N ALA A 163 12.12 9.09 -20.20
CA ALA A 163 11.29 9.96 -19.36
C ALA A 163 11.76 11.42 -19.38
N GLU A 164 13.07 11.63 -19.49
CA GLU A 164 13.70 12.94 -19.67
C GLU A 164 14.95 12.82 -20.55
N PRO A 165 15.47 13.94 -21.12
CA PRO A 165 16.75 13.94 -21.82
C PRO A 165 17.85 13.30 -20.96
N GLY A 166 18.31 12.10 -21.35
CA GLY A 166 19.30 11.35 -20.59
C GLY A 166 18.78 10.39 -19.50
N VAL A 167 17.46 10.23 -19.30
CA VAL A 167 16.89 9.24 -18.37
C VAL A 167 16.10 8.16 -19.13
N TYR A 168 16.60 6.93 -19.12
CA TYR A 168 16.00 5.79 -19.81
C TYR A 168 15.43 4.77 -18.81
N ILE A 169 14.16 4.46 -18.96
CA ILE A 169 13.39 3.59 -18.06
C ILE A 169 13.04 2.29 -18.79
N THR A 170 13.40 1.15 -18.23
CA THR A 170 13.02 -0.17 -18.76
C THR A 170 11.81 -0.70 -18.00
N LEU A 171 10.68 -0.88 -18.69
CA LEU A 171 9.42 -1.37 -18.12
C LEU A 171 9.09 -2.77 -18.62
N SER A 172 8.40 -3.56 -17.80
CA SER A 172 7.73 -4.80 -18.23
C SER A 172 6.27 -4.79 -17.80
N SER A 173 5.35 -5.12 -18.72
CA SER A 173 3.93 -5.25 -18.39
C SER A 173 3.70 -6.46 -17.49
N LEU A 174 3.05 -6.23 -16.34
CA LEU A 174 2.52 -7.31 -15.52
C LEU A 174 1.12 -7.70 -16.03
N PRO A 175 0.73 -8.98 -15.97
CA PRO A 175 -0.57 -9.48 -16.43
C PRO A 175 -1.78 -8.97 -15.62
N GLY A 176 -1.57 -8.06 -14.67
CA GLY A 176 -2.58 -7.44 -13.82
C GLY A 176 -2.83 -5.95 -14.05
N GLY A 177 -2.40 -5.39 -15.20
CA GLY A 177 -2.70 -4.01 -15.59
C GLY A 177 -1.80 -2.94 -14.97
N GLY A 178 -0.58 -3.32 -14.55
CA GLY A 178 0.45 -2.40 -14.08
C GLY A 178 1.80 -2.70 -14.71
N ASN A 179 2.73 -1.77 -14.63
CA ASN A 179 4.08 -1.98 -15.15
C ASN A 179 5.03 -2.28 -13.98
N GLU A 180 5.99 -3.15 -14.22
CA GLU A 180 7.12 -3.37 -13.33
C GLU A 180 8.31 -2.59 -13.87
N LEU A 181 8.94 -1.79 -13.02
CA LEU A 181 10.17 -1.10 -13.35
C LEU A 181 11.34 -2.07 -13.23
N LYS A 182 11.94 -2.45 -14.36
CA LYS A 182 13.09 -3.36 -14.38
C LYS A 182 14.42 -2.64 -14.14
N ARG A 183 14.58 -1.43 -14.69
CA ARG A 183 15.84 -0.67 -14.60
C ARG A 183 15.63 0.79 -14.97
N ILE A 184 16.41 1.67 -14.36
CA ILE A 184 16.59 3.04 -14.84
C ILE A 184 18.06 3.25 -15.15
N ARG A 185 18.34 3.85 -16.30
CA ARG A 185 19.69 4.19 -16.76
C ARG A 185 19.74 5.70 -16.94
N PHE A 186 20.69 6.32 -16.26
CA PHE A 186 21.01 7.72 -16.43
C PHE A 186 22.19 7.86 -17.38
N SER A 187 22.08 8.78 -18.34
CA SER A 187 23.14 9.10 -19.28
C SER A 187 24.24 9.85 -18.55
N ARG A 188 25.46 9.29 -18.55
CA ARG A 188 26.64 9.91 -17.92
C ARG A 188 27.05 11.24 -18.58
N LYS A 189 26.49 11.58 -19.74
CA LYS A 189 26.69 12.89 -20.41
C LYS A 189 25.85 14.01 -19.81
N HIS A 190 24.75 13.67 -19.14
CA HIS A 190 23.76 14.62 -18.62
C HIS A 190 23.58 14.53 -17.10
N PHE A 191 23.97 13.41 -16.48
CA PHE A 191 23.83 13.18 -15.04
C PHE A 191 25.10 12.59 -14.44
N THR A 192 25.57 13.19 -13.35
CA THR A 192 26.48 12.55 -12.40
C THR A 192 25.72 11.56 -11.51
N GLU A 193 26.44 10.71 -10.77
CA GLU A 193 25.83 9.71 -9.89
C GLU A 193 24.98 10.35 -8.78
N GLN A 194 25.46 11.44 -8.17
CA GLN A 194 24.74 12.18 -7.13
C GLN A 194 23.50 12.91 -7.69
N GLU A 195 23.59 13.47 -8.90
CA GLU A 195 22.45 14.10 -9.57
C GLU A 195 21.38 13.08 -9.97
N ALA A 196 21.79 11.88 -10.41
CA ALA A 196 20.87 10.79 -10.71
C ALA A 196 20.12 10.31 -9.45
N GLU A 197 20.81 10.20 -8.31
CA GLU A 197 20.17 9.86 -7.03
C GLU A 197 19.19 10.93 -6.56
N LYS A 198 19.60 12.21 -6.63
CA LYS A 198 18.74 13.34 -6.28
C LYS A 198 17.51 13.42 -7.19
N TRP A 199 17.70 13.26 -8.50
CA TRP A 199 16.60 13.24 -9.47
C TRP A 199 15.65 12.08 -9.20
N TRP A 200 16.14 10.88 -8.88
CA TRP A 200 15.26 9.76 -8.52
C TRP A 200 14.51 9.98 -7.20
N ALA A 201 15.12 10.64 -6.22
CA ALA A 201 14.47 10.99 -4.96
C ALA A 201 13.32 12.00 -5.17
N GLU A 202 13.50 12.97 -6.06
CA GLU A 202 12.53 14.02 -6.36
C GLU A 202 11.44 13.56 -7.35
N ASN A 203 11.83 12.90 -8.44
CA ASN A 203 10.95 12.55 -9.56
C ASN A 203 10.49 11.09 -9.58
N GLY A 204 11.04 10.23 -8.72
CA GLY A 204 10.74 8.80 -8.73
C GLY A 204 9.28 8.46 -8.47
N SER A 205 8.58 9.26 -7.64
CA SER A 205 7.14 9.10 -7.40
C SER A 205 6.33 9.43 -8.66
N SER A 206 6.63 10.54 -9.31
CA SER A 206 5.98 10.99 -10.55
C SER A 206 6.23 10.02 -11.70
N VAL A 207 7.45 9.46 -11.80
CA VAL A 207 7.79 8.41 -12.76
C VAL A 207 7.00 7.13 -12.50
N CYS A 208 6.85 6.74 -11.22
CA CYS A 208 6.06 5.58 -10.85
C CYS A 208 4.57 5.78 -11.16
N GLU A 209 4.03 6.97 -10.93
CA GLU A 209 2.64 7.30 -11.22
C GLU A 209 2.37 7.37 -12.73
N ARG A 210 3.21 8.10 -13.47
CA ARG A 210 3.10 8.27 -14.93
C ARG A 210 3.23 6.96 -15.70
N HIS A 211 4.00 6.01 -15.18
CA HIS A 211 4.17 4.69 -15.80
C HIS A 211 3.42 3.57 -15.08
N ASN A 212 2.53 3.88 -14.12
CA ASN A 212 1.78 2.90 -13.33
C ASN A 212 2.67 1.77 -12.76
N ILE A 213 3.86 2.15 -12.25
CA ILE A 213 4.85 1.26 -11.66
C ILE A 213 4.42 0.92 -10.24
N LEU A 214 4.00 -0.32 -10.03
CA LEU A 214 3.54 -0.83 -8.73
C LEU A 214 4.71 -1.22 -7.81
N ASN A 215 5.53 -0.26 -7.38
CA ASN A 215 6.38 -0.46 -6.20
C ASN A 215 5.56 -0.24 -4.91
N GLY A 216 4.49 -1.02 -4.76
CA GLY A 216 3.53 -0.89 -3.66
C GLY A 216 4.06 -1.49 -2.36
N LYS A 217 4.10 -0.68 -1.29
CA LYS A 217 4.32 -1.20 0.08
C LYS A 217 3.28 -2.29 0.38
N THR A 218 3.75 -3.45 0.85
CA THR A 218 2.87 -4.61 1.11
C THR A 218 2.30 -4.64 2.52
N PHE A 219 2.77 -3.76 3.41
CA PHE A 219 2.32 -3.66 4.80
C PHE A 219 2.45 -2.22 5.29
N LYS A 220 1.71 -1.90 6.35
CA LYS A 220 1.82 -0.63 7.09
C LYS A 220 2.15 -0.94 8.54
N LYS A 221 3.04 -0.15 9.15
CA LYS A 221 3.34 -0.28 10.58
C LYS A 221 2.18 0.31 11.40
N PRO A 222 1.86 -0.26 12.58
CA PRO A 222 0.89 0.30 13.51
C PRO A 222 1.24 1.74 13.90
N ARG A 223 0.23 2.60 14.07
CA ARG A 223 0.43 4.00 14.50
C ARG A 223 0.98 4.08 15.92
N ARG A 224 0.45 3.26 16.83
CA ARG A 224 0.88 3.18 18.23
C ARG A 224 1.67 1.88 18.46
N PRO A 225 3.01 1.96 18.62
CA PRO A 225 3.85 0.76 18.72
C PRO A 225 3.66 -0.05 19.99
N TYR A 226 3.38 0.58 21.14
CA TYR A 226 3.42 -0.08 22.47
C TYR A 226 2.04 -0.19 23.13
N GLU A 227 1.02 -0.51 22.35
CA GLU A 227 -0.33 -0.77 22.85
C GLU A 227 -0.47 -2.23 23.26
N LYS A 228 -0.68 -2.49 24.56
CA LYS A 228 -0.64 -3.83 25.15
C LYS A 228 -1.64 -4.79 24.49
N GLU A 229 -2.91 -4.39 24.39
CA GLU A 229 -3.98 -5.21 23.80
C GLU A 229 -3.66 -5.63 22.36
N ARG A 230 -3.14 -4.70 21.55
CA ARG A 230 -2.72 -4.98 20.18
C ARG A 230 -1.55 -5.96 20.16
N LEU A 231 -0.54 -5.77 21.03
CA LEU A 231 0.62 -6.65 21.09
C LEU A 231 0.23 -8.08 21.47
N ASP A 232 -0.67 -8.24 22.45
CA ASP A 232 -1.16 -9.52 22.95
C ASP A 232 -2.03 -10.23 21.88
N ALA A 233 -2.95 -9.51 21.23
CA ALA A 233 -3.77 -10.03 20.15
C ALA A 233 -2.92 -10.47 18.93
N GLU A 234 -1.93 -9.66 18.54
CA GLU A 234 -0.98 -10.04 17.49
C GLU A 234 -0.15 -11.26 17.87
N LEU A 235 0.27 -11.37 19.13
CA LEU A 235 1.07 -12.49 19.61
C LEU A 235 0.25 -13.79 19.61
N LYS A 236 -1.02 -13.73 20.01
CA LYS A 236 -1.97 -14.85 19.93
C LYS A 236 -2.07 -15.38 18.51
N LEU A 237 -2.35 -14.50 17.54
CA LEU A 237 -2.45 -14.88 16.12
C LEU A 237 -1.13 -15.41 15.54
N VAL A 238 0.01 -14.82 15.94
CA VAL A 238 1.33 -15.29 15.50
C VAL A 238 1.61 -16.70 16.00
N GLY A 239 1.25 -17.00 17.25
CA GLY A 239 1.38 -18.33 17.85
C GLY A 239 0.49 -19.36 17.19
N GLU A 240 -0.81 -19.07 17.09
CA GLU A 240 -1.82 -19.99 16.52
C GLU A 240 -1.52 -20.38 15.07
N TYR A 241 -1.14 -19.39 14.24
CA TYR A 241 -0.91 -19.60 12.82
C TYR A 241 0.57 -19.84 12.45
N GLY A 242 1.46 -19.93 13.44
CA GLY A 242 2.88 -20.21 13.24
C GLY A 242 3.59 -19.21 12.33
N LEU A 243 3.33 -17.91 12.53
CA LEU A 243 3.93 -16.83 11.74
C LEU A 243 5.38 -16.57 12.21
N ARG A 244 6.28 -16.25 11.26
CA ARG A 244 7.68 -15.95 11.62
C ARG A 244 7.84 -14.59 12.29
N CYS A 245 7.07 -13.59 11.86
CA CYS A 245 7.19 -12.22 12.35
C CYS A 245 5.89 -11.45 12.20
N LYS A 246 5.73 -10.39 13.02
CA LYS A 246 4.57 -9.47 12.97
C LYS A 246 4.37 -8.81 11.61
N ARG A 247 5.44 -8.69 10.81
CA ARG A 247 5.34 -8.18 9.43
C ARG A 247 4.43 -9.05 8.55
N GLU A 248 4.43 -10.37 8.71
CA GLU A 248 3.52 -11.24 7.95
C GLU A 248 2.06 -10.94 8.29
N LEU A 249 1.76 -10.71 9.57
CA LEU A 249 0.45 -10.31 10.03
C LEU A 249 0.04 -8.93 9.47
N TRP A 250 0.95 -7.96 9.52
CA TRP A 250 0.70 -6.62 8.97
C TRP A 250 0.47 -6.59 7.46
N ARG A 251 1.04 -7.55 6.71
CA ARG A 251 0.73 -7.71 5.27
C ARG A 251 -0.72 -8.13 5.05
N VAL A 252 -1.20 -9.09 5.84
CA VAL A 252 -2.59 -9.56 5.77
C VAL A 252 -3.55 -8.45 6.19
N GLN A 253 -3.27 -7.78 7.31
CA GLN A 253 -4.06 -6.62 7.75
C GLN A 253 -4.11 -5.51 6.70
N TYR A 254 -2.98 -5.22 6.03
CA TYR A 254 -2.93 -4.21 4.99
C TYR A 254 -3.75 -4.60 3.75
N ALA A 255 -3.65 -5.86 3.30
CA ALA A 255 -4.45 -6.37 2.20
C ALA A 255 -5.95 -6.31 2.51
N LEU A 256 -6.35 -6.73 3.71
CA LEU A 256 -7.73 -6.69 4.18
C LEU A 256 -8.23 -5.25 4.33
N SER A 257 -7.39 -4.33 4.80
CA SER A 257 -7.72 -2.90 4.84
C SER A 257 -7.99 -2.32 3.45
N ARG A 258 -7.18 -2.69 2.44
CA ARG A 258 -7.41 -2.29 1.04
C ARG A 258 -8.72 -2.85 0.49
N ILE A 259 -9.01 -4.12 0.76
CA ILE A 259 -10.26 -4.79 0.33
C ILE A 259 -11.48 -4.10 0.97
N ARG A 260 -11.44 -3.86 2.27
CA ARG A 260 -12.53 -3.15 2.97
C ARG A 260 -12.69 -1.72 2.48
N ASN A 261 -11.59 -1.02 2.15
CA ASN A 261 -11.69 0.33 1.61
C ASN A 261 -12.38 0.34 0.24
N ALA A 262 -12.03 -0.59 -0.64
CA ALA A 262 -12.72 -0.75 -1.93
C ALA A 262 -14.21 -1.05 -1.72
N ALA A 263 -14.56 -1.97 -0.81
CA ALA A 263 -15.95 -2.27 -0.50
C ALA A 263 -16.72 -1.05 0.03
N ARG A 264 -16.13 -0.24 0.91
CA ARG A 264 -16.76 1.01 1.40
C ARG A 264 -17.04 2.00 0.27
N MET A 265 -16.06 2.23 -0.61
CA MET A 265 -16.24 3.12 -1.77
C MET A 265 -17.32 2.63 -2.74
N LEU A 266 -17.53 1.31 -2.83
CA LEU A 266 -18.56 0.74 -3.68
C LEU A 266 -19.94 0.81 -3.01
N LEU A 267 -20.01 0.66 -1.69
CA LEU A 267 -21.26 0.75 -0.93
C LEU A 267 -21.81 2.18 -0.84
N THR A 268 -20.98 3.21 -1.01
CA THR A 268 -21.45 4.61 -1.09
C THR A 268 -22.14 4.93 -2.41
N LEU A 269 -21.86 4.17 -3.48
CA LEU A 269 -22.51 4.36 -4.78
C LEU A 269 -23.87 3.67 -4.77
N ASP A 270 -24.84 4.18 -5.55
CA ASP A 270 -26.12 3.49 -5.74
C ASP A 270 -25.93 2.10 -6.41
N GLU A 271 -26.84 1.17 -6.09
CA GLU A 271 -26.82 -0.24 -6.53
C GLU A 271 -26.80 -0.41 -8.05
N LYS A 272 -27.44 0.50 -8.78
CA LYS A 272 -27.56 0.45 -10.24
C LYS A 272 -26.37 1.06 -10.97
N ASN A 273 -25.41 1.67 -10.24
CA ASN A 273 -24.24 2.26 -10.89
C ASN A 273 -23.39 1.19 -11.59
N PRO A 274 -22.97 1.41 -12.84
CA PRO A 274 -22.20 0.42 -13.60
C PRO A 274 -20.88 0.06 -12.90
N ARG A 275 -20.25 1.04 -12.24
CA ARG A 275 -19.03 0.85 -11.46
C ARG A 275 -19.25 -0.08 -10.24
N ARG A 276 -20.37 0.09 -9.51
CA ARG A 276 -20.70 -0.76 -8.36
C ARG A 276 -20.97 -2.19 -8.78
N ILE A 277 -21.71 -2.37 -9.87
CA ILE A 277 -22.01 -3.69 -10.43
C ILE A 277 -20.72 -4.38 -10.88
N PHE A 278 -19.92 -3.72 -11.71
CA PHE A 278 -18.71 -4.34 -12.28
C PHE A 278 -17.61 -4.58 -11.24
N GLU A 279 -17.18 -3.53 -10.51
CA GLU A 279 -16.11 -3.64 -9.53
C GLU A 279 -16.55 -4.46 -8.30
N GLY A 280 -17.81 -4.32 -7.87
CA GLY A 280 -18.37 -5.06 -6.75
C GLY A 280 -18.46 -6.55 -7.02
N GLU A 281 -18.99 -6.93 -8.19
CA GLU A 281 -19.06 -8.34 -8.57
C GLU A 281 -17.66 -8.94 -8.80
N ALA A 282 -16.72 -8.17 -9.36
CA ALA A 282 -15.33 -8.61 -9.50
C ALA A 282 -14.66 -8.84 -8.12
N LEU A 283 -14.97 -7.99 -7.13
CA LEU A 283 -14.47 -8.14 -5.76
C LEU A 283 -15.05 -9.40 -5.11
N LEU A 284 -16.37 -9.61 -5.22
CA LEU A 284 -17.06 -10.77 -4.68
C LEU A 284 -16.57 -12.08 -5.30
N ARG A 285 -16.45 -12.14 -6.64
CA ARG A 285 -15.87 -13.31 -7.34
C ARG A 285 -14.47 -13.64 -6.84
N ARG A 286 -13.65 -12.63 -6.54
CA ARG A 286 -12.31 -12.84 -5.98
C ARG A 286 -12.38 -13.42 -4.57
N MET A 287 -13.29 -12.92 -3.71
CA MET A 287 -13.46 -13.43 -2.35
C MET A 287 -13.93 -14.89 -2.35
N ASN A 288 -14.91 -15.23 -3.18
CA ASN A 288 -15.42 -16.61 -3.30
C ASN A 288 -14.36 -17.56 -3.85
N ARG A 289 -13.58 -17.13 -4.85
CA ARG A 289 -12.48 -17.94 -5.42
C ARG A 289 -11.43 -18.34 -4.37
N TYR A 290 -11.15 -17.45 -3.42
CA TYR A 290 -10.24 -17.74 -2.32
C TYR A 290 -10.93 -18.41 -1.14
N GLY A 291 -12.25 -18.56 -1.14
CA GLY A 291 -13.02 -19.16 -0.05
C GLY A 291 -13.00 -18.33 1.21
N LEU A 292 -13.02 -16.99 1.07
CA LEU A 292 -13.09 -16.06 2.19
C LEU A 292 -14.53 -15.75 2.61
N LEU A 293 -15.46 -15.90 1.66
CA LEU A 293 -16.90 -15.82 1.86
C LEU A 293 -17.51 -17.17 1.52
N ASP A 294 -18.59 -17.50 2.22
CA ASP A 294 -19.44 -18.64 1.88
C ASP A 294 -20.37 -18.30 0.71
N GLU A 295 -20.87 -19.32 0.01
CA GLU A 295 -21.74 -19.15 -1.17
C GLU A 295 -23.03 -18.40 -0.83
N SER A 296 -23.52 -18.56 0.41
CA SER A 296 -24.68 -17.85 0.95
C SER A 296 -24.44 -16.35 1.20
N GLN A 297 -23.18 -15.93 1.39
CA GLN A 297 -22.77 -14.60 1.83
C GLN A 297 -22.26 -13.73 0.68
N ASN A 298 -22.96 -13.75 -0.46
CA ASN A 298 -22.52 -13.08 -1.68
C ASN A 298 -22.94 -11.60 -1.77
N LYS A 299 -22.75 -10.84 -0.68
CA LYS A 299 -23.03 -9.38 -0.61
C LYS A 299 -21.79 -8.61 -0.15
N LEU A 300 -21.68 -7.36 -0.58
CA LEU A 300 -20.54 -6.49 -0.23
C LEU A 300 -20.45 -6.22 1.28
N ASP A 301 -21.55 -6.25 2.01
CA ASP A 301 -21.57 -6.02 3.46
C ASP A 301 -20.76 -7.08 4.23
N TYR A 302 -20.82 -8.34 3.79
CA TYR A 302 -20.05 -9.42 4.41
C TYR A 302 -18.53 -9.25 4.21
N VAL A 303 -18.11 -8.56 3.13
CA VAL A 303 -16.69 -8.22 2.91
C VAL A 303 -16.16 -7.30 4.02
N LEU A 304 -17.01 -6.43 4.58
CA LEU A 304 -16.61 -5.56 5.69
C LEU A 304 -16.38 -6.35 6.98
N ALA A 305 -17.14 -7.43 7.20
CA ALA A 305 -17.06 -8.29 8.37
C ALA A 305 -15.85 -9.24 8.37
N LEU A 306 -15.17 -9.44 7.22
CA LEU A 306 -14.03 -10.35 7.10
C LEU A 306 -12.94 -10.10 8.14
N THR A 307 -12.53 -11.11 8.91
CA THR A 307 -11.46 -10.98 9.91
C THR A 307 -10.09 -11.31 9.32
N VAL A 308 -9.02 -11.04 10.09
CA VAL A 308 -7.65 -11.42 9.71
C VAL A 308 -7.48 -12.94 9.70
N GLU A 309 -8.20 -13.64 10.57
CA GLU A 309 -8.20 -15.10 10.70
C GLU A 309 -8.65 -15.75 9.39
N ASN A 310 -9.73 -15.28 8.77
CA ASN A 310 -10.23 -15.78 7.48
C ASN A 310 -9.11 -15.86 6.42
N PHE A 311 -8.21 -14.87 6.37
CA PHE A 311 -7.08 -14.88 5.44
C PHE A 311 -5.95 -15.82 5.87
N LEU A 312 -5.67 -15.90 7.18
CA LEU A 312 -4.64 -16.77 7.71
C LEU A 312 -5.02 -18.25 7.52
N GLU A 313 -6.30 -18.60 7.65
CA GLU A 313 -6.81 -19.94 7.41
C GLU A 313 -6.66 -20.40 5.95
N ARG A 314 -6.68 -19.48 4.99
CA ARG A 314 -6.53 -19.79 3.55
C ARG A 314 -5.07 -19.90 3.09
N ARG A 315 -4.09 -19.73 3.98
CA ARG A 315 -2.67 -19.90 3.66
C ARG A 315 -2.34 -21.38 3.44
N LEU A 316 -1.37 -21.65 2.58
CA LEU A 316 -0.91 -23.02 2.33
C LEU A 316 -0.40 -23.68 3.61
N GLN A 317 0.27 -22.93 4.49
CA GLN A 317 0.77 -23.43 5.78
C GLN A 317 -0.34 -24.01 6.68
N THR A 318 -1.44 -23.27 6.83
CA THR A 318 -2.59 -23.68 7.67
C THR A 318 -3.37 -24.79 7.02
N LEU A 319 -3.60 -24.72 5.71
CA LEU A 319 -4.30 -25.77 4.98
C LEU A 319 -3.56 -27.11 5.04
N VAL A 320 -2.23 -27.11 4.89
CA VAL A 320 -1.41 -28.34 5.04
C VAL A 320 -1.52 -28.95 6.44
N PHE A 321 -1.60 -28.10 7.47
CA PHE A 321 -1.83 -28.55 8.85
C PHE A 321 -3.26 -29.09 9.04
N LYS A 322 -4.28 -28.36 8.58
CA LYS A 322 -5.70 -28.79 8.64
C LYS A 322 -5.96 -30.08 7.85
N SER A 323 -5.27 -30.29 6.73
CA SER A 323 -5.32 -31.53 5.95
C SER A 323 -4.59 -32.72 6.59
N GLY A 324 -3.97 -32.55 7.77
CA GLY A 324 -3.31 -33.64 8.50
C GLY A 324 -1.96 -34.09 7.94
N MET A 325 -1.42 -33.41 6.90
CA MET A 325 -0.12 -33.77 6.30
C MET A 325 1.06 -33.46 7.22
N ALA A 326 0.87 -32.58 8.20
CA ALA A 326 1.89 -32.15 9.15
C ALA A 326 1.38 -32.24 10.59
N LYS A 327 2.25 -32.69 11.49
CA LYS A 327 1.96 -32.78 12.94
C LYS A 327 1.69 -31.45 13.65
N SER A 328 2.23 -30.35 13.12
CA SER A 328 2.14 -29.01 13.71
C SER A 328 2.22 -27.96 12.61
N ILE A 329 1.69 -26.76 12.88
CA ILE A 329 1.77 -25.63 11.97
C ILE A 329 3.22 -25.23 11.62
N HIS A 330 4.15 -25.39 12.56
CA HIS A 330 5.57 -25.15 12.32
C HIS A 330 6.19 -26.23 11.44
N HIS A 331 5.76 -27.49 11.62
CA HIS A 331 6.17 -28.60 10.78
C HIS A 331 5.68 -28.40 9.33
N ALA A 332 4.43 -27.96 9.14
CA ALA A 332 3.90 -27.61 7.82
C ALA A 332 4.77 -26.56 7.11
N ARG A 333 5.19 -25.52 7.82
CA ARG A 333 6.07 -24.47 7.27
C ARG A 333 7.41 -25.01 6.78
N VAL A 334 8.01 -25.92 7.54
CA VAL A 334 9.28 -26.58 7.19
C VAL A 334 9.11 -27.44 5.95
N LEU A 335 8.05 -28.26 5.88
CA LEU A 335 7.76 -29.10 4.72
C LEU A 335 7.59 -28.29 3.43
N ILE A 336 6.88 -27.16 3.51
CA ILE A 336 6.69 -26.26 2.37
C ILE A 336 8.04 -25.67 1.94
N ARG A 337 8.83 -25.13 2.88
CA ARG A 337 10.13 -24.52 2.58
C ARG A 337 11.12 -25.51 1.96
N GLN A 338 11.07 -26.77 2.40
CA GLN A 338 11.90 -27.86 1.90
C GLN A 338 11.38 -28.46 0.57
N ARG A 339 10.31 -27.89 -0.01
CA ARG A 339 9.75 -28.28 -1.31
C ARG A 339 9.12 -29.67 -1.32
N HIS A 340 8.54 -30.09 -0.20
CA HIS A 340 7.85 -31.38 -0.10
C HIS A 340 6.39 -31.35 -0.54
N ILE A 341 5.79 -30.15 -0.66
CA ILE A 341 4.36 -29.97 -0.93
C ILE A 341 4.15 -29.39 -2.33
N ARG A 342 3.17 -29.94 -3.04
CA ARG A 342 2.67 -29.42 -4.31
C ARG A 342 1.22 -28.98 -4.19
N VAL A 343 0.83 -28.04 -5.04
CA VAL A 343 -0.56 -27.63 -5.25
C VAL A 343 -0.87 -27.91 -6.72
N GLY A 344 -1.71 -28.90 -6.98
CA GLY A 344 -1.91 -29.43 -8.33
C GLY A 344 -0.63 -30.10 -8.84
N ARG A 345 -0.09 -29.59 -9.95
CA ARG A 345 1.15 -30.10 -10.56
C ARG A 345 2.41 -29.39 -10.07
N GLN A 346 2.27 -28.20 -9.50
CA GLN A 346 3.41 -27.32 -9.17
C GLN A 346 3.84 -27.50 -7.72
N VAL A 347 5.15 -27.63 -7.51
CA VAL A 347 5.74 -27.61 -6.15
C VAL A 347 5.78 -26.16 -5.66
N VAL A 348 5.24 -25.91 -4.47
CA VAL A 348 5.14 -24.56 -3.87
C VAL A 348 6.03 -24.49 -2.64
N ASN A 349 6.93 -23.50 -2.60
CA ASN A 349 7.92 -23.31 -1.52
C ASN A 349 7.65 -22.09 -0.63
N ILE A 350 6.50 -21.42 -0.80
CA ILE A 350 6.11 -20.21 -0.08
C ILE A 350 4.96 -20.52 0.88
N PRO A 351 5.17 -20.50 2.21
CA PRO A 351 4.10 -20.73 3.19
C PRO A 351 2.99 -19.67 3.21
N SER A 352 3.28 -18.49 2.66
CA SER A 352 2.32 -17.38 2.51
C SER A 352 1.42 -17.50 1.28
N PHE A 353 1.56 -18.56 0.48
CA PHE A 353 0.73 -18.76 -0.70
C PHE A 353 -0.73 -18.93 -0.29
N MET A 354 -1.63 -18.15 -0.90
CA MET A 354 -3.06 -18.18 -0.62
C MET A 354 -3.75 -19.15 -1.58
N VAL A 355 -4.30 -20.24 -1.04
CA VAL A 355 -4.81 -21.35 -1.88
C VAL A 355 -6.27 -21.09 -2.24
N ARG A 356 -6.57 -21.23 -3.54
CA ARG A 356 -7.94 -21.17 -4.08
C ARG A 356 -8.74 -22.39 -3.66
N VAL A 357 -10.06 -22.27 -3.60
CA VAL A 357 -10.97 -23.37 -3.23
C VAL A 357 -10.77 -24.57 -4.18
N ASP A 358 -10.73 -24.32 -5.48
CA ASP A 358 -10.54 -25.38 -6.50
C ASP A 358 -9.21 -26.13 -6.33
N SER A 359 -8.15 -25.40 -5.97
CA SER A 359 -6.80 -25.95 -5.81
C SER A 359 -6.59 -26.67 -4.48
N GLN A 360 -7.47 -26.45 -3.50
CA GLN A 360 -7.34 -27.03 -2.16
C GLN A 360 -7.40 -28.55 -2.16
N LYS A 361 -8.26 -29.14 -3.00
CA LYS A 361 -8.37 -30.61 -3.16
C LYS A 361 -7.11 -31.25 -3.73
N HIS A 362 -6.26 -30.44 -4.37
CA HIS A 362 -5.07 -30.89 -5.07
C HIS A 362 -3.78 -30.59 -4.28
N ILE A 363 -3.88 -30.37 -2.97
CA ILE A 363 -2.72 -30.24 -2.09
C ILE A 363 -2.27 -31.66 -1.71
N ASP A 364 -1.02 -31.98 -2.05
CA ASP A 364 -0.45 -33.31 -1.77
C ASP A 364 1.08 -33.21 -1.66
N PHE A 365 1.74 -34.28 -1.23
CA PHE A 365 3.19 -34.39 -1.31
C PHE A 365 3.64 -34.38 -2.77
N SER A 366 4.79 -33.78 -3.03
CA SER A 366 5.43 -33.81 -4.34
C SER A 366 5.88 -35.24 -4.65
N LEU A 367 5.66 -35.70 -5.88
CA LEU A 367 6.12 -37.01 -6.35
C LEU A 367 7.66 -37.14 -6.27
N THR A 368 8.37 -36.01 -6.36
CA THR A 368 9.84 -35.97 -6.23
C THR A 368 10.32 -36.01 -4.77
N SER A 369 9.41 -35.78 -3.82
CA SER A 369 9.72 -35.77 -2.39
C SER A 369 9.88 -37.19 -1.87
N PRO A 370 10.78 -37.45 -0.90
CA PRO A 370 10.85 -38.74 -0.20
C PRO A 370 9.51 -39.20 0.40
N PHE A 371 8.63 -38.25 0.76
CA PHE A 371 7.30 -38.53 1.32
C PHE A 371 6.23 -38.87 0.26
N GLY A 372 6.47 -38.52 -1.00
CA GLY A 372 5.55 -38.76 -2.12
C GLY A 372 5.99 -39.88 -3.06
N GLY A 373 6.83 -40.80 -2.57
CA GLY A 373 7.38 -41.91 -3.37
C GLY A 373 8.72 -41.61 -4.07
N GLY A 374 9.29 -40.42 -3.86
CA GLY A 374 10.59 -40.03 -4.38
C GLY A 374 11.77 -40.69 -3.66
N ARG A 375 12.97 -40.51 -4.23
CA ARG A 375 14.21 -41.10 -3.67
C ARG A 375 14.48 -40.57 -2.25
N PRO A 376 14.91 -41.42 -1.29
CA PRO A 376 15.30 -40.98 0.04
C PRO A 376 16.40 -39.90 0.02
N GLY A 377 16.31 -38.97 0.97
CA GLY A 377 17.24 -37.85 1.10
C GLY A 377 18.69 -38.28 1.38
N ARG A 378 19.64 -37.36 1.16
CA ARG A 378 21.10 -37.63 1.23
C ARG A 378 21.53 -38.30 2.52
N VAL A 379 21.10 -37.77 3.68
CA VAL A 379 21.49 -38.29 5.00
C VAL A 379 20.90 -39.69 5.23
N LYS A 380 19.60 -39.88 4.94
CA LYS A 380 18.95 -41.19 5.05
C LYS A 380 19.64 -42.24 4.17
N ARG A 381 20.00 -41.87 2.94
CA ARG A 381 20.75 -42.75 2.03
C ARG A 381 22.17 -43.04 2.54
N LYS A 382 22.88 -42.06 3.11
CA LYS A 382 24.20 -42.27 3.72
C LYS A 382 24.11 -43.24 4.90
N ASN A 383 23.11 -43.06 5.76
CA ASN A 383 22.90 -43.91 6.94
C ASN A 383 22.48 -45.33 6.54
N GLN A 384 21.61 -45.49 5.54
CA GLN A 384 21.26 -46.81 5.00
C GLN A 384 22.47 -47.53 4.40
N ARG A 385 23.33 -46.82 3.65
CA ARG A 385 24.58 -47.39 3.14
C ARG A 385 25.53 -47.81 4.25
N ALA A 386 25.66 -46.99 5.30
CA ALA A 386 26.48 -47.31 6.46
C ALA A 386 25.93 -48.52 7.23
N ALA A 387 24.60 -48.61 7.39
CA ALA A 387 23.93 -49.75 8.01
C ALA A 387 24.14 -51.04 7.20
N ASN A 388 23.92 -50.99 5.88
CA ASN A 388 24.14 -52.15 5.00
C ASN A 388 25.60 -52.62 4.99
N LYS A 389 26.56 -51.71 5.07
CA LYS A 389 27.99 -52.06 5.18
C LYS A 389 28.33 -52.71 6.52
N LYS A 390 27.68 -52.31 7.61
CA LYS A 390 27.84 -52.96 8.92
C LYS A 390 27.22 -54.35 8.95
N SER A 391 26.07 -54.56 8.29
CA SER A 391 25.43 -55.88 8.23
C SER A 391 26.11 -56.84 7.26
N SER A 392 26.89 -56.37 6.29
CA SER A 392 27.59 -57.22 5.32
C SER A 392 29.06 -57.51 5.68
N GLY A 393 29.56 -57.01 6.81
CA GLY A 393 30.96 -57.11 7.20
C GLY A 393 31.18 -57.84 8.52
N GLY A 394 30.25 -58.73 8.90
CA GLY A 394 30.29 -59.52 10.14
C GLY A 394 30.23 -61.03 9.89
N ASP A 395 30.80 -61.50 8.78
CA ASP A 395 30.89 -62.92 8.45
C ASP A 395 32.29 -63.16 7.86
N GLY A 396 33.18 -63.78 8.65
CA GLY A 396 34.55 -64.09 8.24
C GLY A 396 35.61 -63.89 9.33
N ASP A 397 35.40 -64.41 10.53
CA ASP A 397 36.48 -64.75 11.48
C ASP A 397 35.92 -65.71 12.56
N GLU A 398 35.55 -66.92 12.14
CA GLU A 398 35.35 -68.08 13.03
C GLU A 398 35.44 -69.33 12.13
N GLU A 399 36.66 -69.79 11.88
CA GLU A 399 37.05 -71.19 11.58
C GLU A 399 38.50 -71.17 11.08
N ASP A 400 39.45 -71.32 12.00
CA ASP A 400 40.78 -71.93 11.77
C ASP A 400 41.45 -72.13 13.15
N GLU A 401 40.90 -73.03 13.95
CA GLU A 401 41.65 -73.76 14.99
C GLU A 401 41.50 -75.26 14.69
N GLU A 402 42.48 -75.83 13.99
CA GLU A 402 42.89 -77.24 14.13
C GLU A 402 44.41 -77.39 13.94
#